data_AF-A0A1Q2MDM5-F1
#
_entry.id   AF-A0A1Q2MDM5-F1
#
_cell.length_a   1.000
_cell.length_b   1.000
_cell.length_c   1.000
_cell.angle_alpha   90.00
_cell.angle_beta   90.00
_cell.angle_gamma   90.00
#
_symmetry.space_group_name_H-M   'P 1'
#
loop_
_entity.id
_entity.type
_entity.pdbx_description
1 polymer ?
#
loop_
_entity_poly.entity_id
_entity_poly.type
_entity_poly.pdbx_seq_one_letter_code
_entity_poly.pdbx_strand_id
1 'polypeptide(L)' 'MNDNHPKFYDDDGTEINPDLIPKPALCVTCKKDGISGEEEILCALTRADQQGEDEFRCYAYEPKE' A
#
# COMPACT_ATOMS: atom_id res chain seq x y z
N MET A 1 1.50 -7.55 24.37
CA MET A 1 1.73 -7.40 22.93
C MET A 1 1.57 -5.92 22.66
N ASN A 2 2.66 -5.21 22.40
CA ASN A 2 2.57 -3.80 22.03
C ASN A 2 2.41 -3.80 20.52
N ASP A 3 1.17 -3.77 20.05
CA ASP A 3 0.85 -3.60 18.64
C ASP A 3 1.21 -2.17 18.21
N ASN A 4 2.50 -1.95 17.98
CA ASN A 4 3.07 -0.72 17.43
C ASN A 4 2.92 -0.67 15.90
N HIS A 5 1.86 -1.29 15.36
CA HIS A 5 1.55 -1.19 13.95
C HIS A 5 0.80 0.12 13.68
N PRO A 6 1.20 0.89 12.66
CA PRO A 6 0.50 2.10 12.28
C PRO A 6 -0.93 1.75 11.90
N LYS A 7 -1.88 2.56 12.38
CA LYS A 7 -3.27 2.49 11.94
C LYS A 7 -3.43 3.29 10.66
N PHE A 8 -4.22 2.77 9.74
CA PHE A 8 -4.51 3.39 8.47
C PHE A 8 -5.94 3.92 8.51
N TYR A 9 -6.16 5.11 7.95
CA TYR A 9 -7.46 5.74 7.85
C TYR A 9 -7.64 6.26 6.43
N ASP A 10 -8.85 6.15 5.90
CA ASP A 10 -9.23 6.84 4.67
C ASP A 10 -9.54 8.32 4.92
N ASP A 11 -9.87 9.05 3.85
CA ASP A 11 -10.15 10.48 3.89
C ASP A 11 -11.41 10.85 4.70
N ASP A 12 -12.30 9.87 4.95
CA ASP A 12 -13.48 10.03 5.80
C ASP A 12 -13.20 9.69 7.28
N GLY A 13 -11.97 9.26 7.59
CA GLY A 13 -11.53 8.86 8.94
C GLY A 13 -11.94 7.45 9.33
N THR A 14 -12.37 6.62 8.38
CA THR A 14 -12.67 5.20 8.62
C THR A 14 -11.37 4.41 8.70
N GLU A 15 -11.23 3.58 9.74
CA GLU A 15 -10.06 2.71 9.89
C GLU A 15 -10.07 1.63 8.80
N ILE A 16 -8.97 1.54 8.03
CA ILE A 16 -8.80 0.54 6.99
C ILE A 16 -7.77 -0.51 7.43
N ASN A 17 -8.00 -1.75 7.02
CA ASN A 17 -7.03 -2.82 7.21
C ASN A 17 -6.21 -3.02 5.91
N PRO A 18 -4.94 -2.61 5.87
CA PRO A 18 -4.11 -2.71 4.66
C PRO A 18 -3.84 -4.16 4.23
N ASP A 19 -3.96 -5.14 5.14
CA ASP A 19 -3.77 -6.56 4.83
C ASP A 19 -4.93 -7.13 4.00
N LEU A 20 -6.10 -6.47 4.01
CA LEU A 20 -7.24 -6.84 3.19
C LEU A 20 -7.20 -6.21 1.78
N ILE A 21 -6.23 -5.33 1.54
CA ILE A 21 -6.07 -4.62 0.27
C ILE A 21 -5.14 -5.43 -0.64
N PRO A 22 -5.64 -6.00 -1.75
CA PRO A 22 -4.83 -6.81 -2.65
C PRO A 22 -3.60 -6.04 -3.11
N LYS A 23 -2.45 -6.71 -3.21
CA LYS A 23 -1.27 -6.15 -3.88
C LYS A 23 -1.46 -6.25 -5.40
N PRO A 24 -1.53 -5.13 -6.13
CA PRO A 24 -1.56 -5.15 -7.59
C PRO A 24 -0.30 -5.81 -8.17
N ALA A 25 -0.40 -6.41 -9.35
CA ALA A 25 0.74 -7.06 -10.00
C ALA A 25 1.95 -6.13 -10.17
N LEU A 26 1.70 -4.84 -10.45
CA LEU A 26 2.74 -3.80 -10.55
C LEU A 26 3.53 -3.64 -9.23
N CYS A 27 2.87 -3.78 -8.07
CA CYS A 27 3.56 -3.71 -6.78
C CYS A 27 4.49 -4.92 -6.61
N VAL A 28 4.06 -6.13 -6.98
CA VAL A 28 4.86 -7.36 -6.80
C VAL A 28 6.16 -7.33 -7.63
N THR A 29 6.16 -6.65 -8.77
CA THR A 29 7.34 -6.48 -9.63
C THR A 29 8.19 -5.26 -9.25
N CYS A 30 7.78 -4.47 -8.26
CA CYS A 30 8.49 -3.27 -7.84
C CYS A 30 9.69 -3.60 -6.96
N LYS A 31 10.84 -2.97 -7.17
CA LYS A 31 12.07 -3.07 -6.36
C LYS A 31 11.81 -2.79 -4.87
N LYS A 32 10.78 -2.00 -4.56
CA LYS A 32 10.41 -1.60 -3.20
C LYS A 32 9.45 -2.57 -2.50
N ASP A 33 8.97 -3.60 -3.20
CA ASP A 33 8.08 -4.60 -2.63
C ASP A 33 8.72 -5.34 -1.45
N GLY A 34 8.04 -5.28 -0.30
CA GLY A 34 8.48 -5.92 0.94
C GLY A 34 9.48 -5.11 1.77
N ILE A 35 9.82 -3.87 1.36
CA ILE A 35 10.59 -2.96 2.20
C ILE A 35 9.69 -2.51 3.36
N SER A 36 10.05 -2.93 4.58
CA SER A 36 9.34 -2.57 5.81
C SER A 36 9.50 -1.09 6.18
N GLY A 37 8.65 -0.60 7.09
CA GLY A 37 8.74 0.75 7.63
C GLY A 37 7.92 1.75 6.81
N GLU A 38 8.46 2.95 6.62
CA GLU A 38 7.76 4.04 5.91
C GLU A 38 7.33 3.64 4.49
N GLU A 39 8.14 2.85 3.79
CA GLU A 39 7.84 2.41 2.43
C GLU A 39 6.58 1.54 2.35
N GLU A 40 6.41 0.55 3.25
CA GLU A 40 5.19 -0.27 3.28
C GLU A 40 3.96 0.57 3.64
N ILE A 41 4.11 1.59 4.49
CA ILE A 41 3.02 2.53 4.82
C ILE A 41 2.58 3.29 3.57
N LEU A 42 3.51 3.88 2.82
CA LEU A 42 3.19 4.61 1.58
C LEU A 42 2.59 3.69 0.51
N CYS A 43 3.11 2.47 0.39
CA CYS A 43 2.58 1.47 -0.54
C CYS A 43 1.16 1.03 -0.16
N ALA A 44 0.87 0.87 1.14
CA ALA A 44 -0.47 0.52 1.62
C ALA A 44 -1.48 1.65 1.38
N LEU A 45 -1.11 2.90 1.69
CA LEU A 45 -1.96 4.07 1.43
C LEU A 45 -2.26 4.25 -0.06
N THR A 46 -1.24 4.11 -0.92
CA THR A 46 -1.41 4.22 -2.38
C THR A 46 -2.37 3.16 -2.93
N ARG A 47 -2.33 1.93 -2.40
CA ARG A 47 -3.26 0.86 -2.79
C ARG A 47 -4.67 1.11 -2.28
N ALA A 48 -4.80 1.68 -1.08
CA ALA A 48 -6.09 2.02 -0.49
C ALA A 48 -6.82 3.11 -1.27
N ASP A 49 -6.10 4.18 -1.60
CA ASP A 49 -6.61 5.35 -2.34
C ASP A 49 -7.21 4.97 -3.71
N GLN A 50 -6.63 3.97 -4.37
CA GLN A 50 -7.05 3.53 -5.70
C GLN A 50 -7.98 2.30 -5.67
N GLN A 51 -8.56 1.95 -4.53
CA GLN A 51 -9.53 0.85 -4.48
C GLN A 51 -10.78 1.17 -5.30
N GLY A 52 -11.08 0.31 -6.27
CA GLY A 52 -12.25 0.44 -7.15
C GLY A 52 -11.97 1.23 -8.43
N GLU A 53 -10.77 1.77 -8.60
CA GLU A 53 -10.34 2.40 -9.86
C GLU A 53 -10.14 1.35 -10.97
N ASP A 54 -10.37 1.76 -12.21
CA ASP A 54 -10.22 0.88 -13.39
C ASP A 54 -8.77 0.41 -13.60
N GLU A 55 -7.79 1.22 -13.19
CA GLU A 55 -6.37 0.96 -13.35
C GLU A 55 -5.57 1.45 -12.13
N PHE A 56 -4.69 0.58 -11.62
CA PHE A 56 -3.73 0.97 -10.58
C PHE A 56 -2.49 1.66 -11.19
N ARG A 57 -2.18 2.86 -10.71
CA ARG A 57 -1.04 3.67 -11.14
C ARG A 57 -0.14 4.01 -9.95
N CYS A 58 1.15 3.68 -10.06
CA CYS A 58 2.15 4.06 -9.06
C CYS A 58 3.29 4.82 -9.72
N TYR A 59 3.36 6.13 -9.48
CA TYR A 59 4.41 7.00 -10.04
C TYR A 59 5.79 6.80 -9.39
N ALA A 60 5.85 6.10 -8.25
CA ALA A 60 7.08 5.72 -7.56
C ALA A 60 7.60 4.33 -7.97
N TYR A 61 6.98 3.69 -8.97
CA TYR A 61 7.35 2.36 -9.43
C TYR A 61 8.77 2.31 -10.01
N GLU A 62 9.53 1.33 -9.56
CA GLU A 62 10.83 0.96 -10.10
C GLU A 62 10.84 -0.56 -10.26
N PRO A 63 11.12 -1.14 -11.44
CA PRO A 63 11.12 -2.59 -11.63
C PRO A 63 12.25 -3.27 -10.82
N LYS A 64 11.99 -4.49 -10.33
CA LYS A 64 13.05 -5.43 -9.94
C LYS A 64 13.86 -5.76 -11.20
N GLU A 65 15.19 -5.60 -11.16
CA GLU A 65 16.10 -5.94 -12.28
C GLU A 65 15.97 -7.39 -12.73
#